data_AF-A0A8B9RZB4-F1
#
_entry.id   AF-A0A8B9RZB4-F1
#
_cell.length_a   1.000
_cell.length_b   1.000
_cell.length_c   1.000
_cell.angle_alpha   90.00
_cell.angle_beta   90.00
_cell.angle_gamma   90.00
#
_symmetry.space_group_name_H-M   'P 1'
#
loop_
_entity.id
_entity.type
_entity.pdbx_description
1 polymer ?
#
loop_
_entity_poly.entity_id
_entity_poly.type
_entity_poly.pdbx_seq_one_letter_code
_entity_poly.pdbx_strand_id
1 'polypeptide(L)'
;MGAEECLHTTHPGLHWGACSLAGSVRHGHMPQAPLPHSPPAPACPCARLLSVLLCPTRQLPSKGSGALLAHQGARLWAEVPGEGRQHKRRVLGVVGAQGSRVVAPQGGGPVRPCHPCAMQLAGRWFLVGMASRCSYLAEHSHQLEATAVAVTVPDGQSLVISTFRKLDGMCWEIKQCYLPAEAHGRFLLKGHGYGSKVDMVVGETDHSSYAILYYQKGQSISVKLYGRTSQVSDAIMDKFEQRVRAVGLSEDMTYYFPTYGFCDSADEFHILDETKL
;
A
#
# COMPACT_ATOMS: atom_id res chain seq x y z
N MET A 1 22.53 -43.66 -3.97
CA MET A 1 22.47 -44.70 -2.91
C MET A 1 23.44 -44.29 -1.82
N GLY A 2 22.95 -44.18 -0.58
CA GLY A 2 23.75 -43.79 0.59
C GLY A 2 23.09 -42.65 1.35
N ALA A 3 22.29 -43.01 2.34
CA ALA A 3 21.66 -42.14 3.32
C ALA A 3 22.56 -42.00 4.55
N GLU A 4 22.54 -40.84 5.20
CA GLU A 4 22.88 -40.67 6.63
C GLU A 4 21.92 -39.59 7.16
N GLU A 5 20.81 -40.00 7.77
CA GLU A 5 20.61 -40.20 9.22
C GLU A 5 20.81 -38.94 10.06
N CYS A 6 19.65 -38.39 10.47
CA CYS A 6 19.50 -37.36 11.49
C CYS A 6 19.88 -37.93 12.86
N LEU A 7 20.84 -37.31 13.56
CA LEU A 7 20.88 -37.38 15.02
C LEU A 7 20.28 -36.11 15.62
N HIS A 8 19.16 -36.30 16.30
CA HIS A 8 18.69 -35.43 17.36
C HIS A 8 19.64 -35.55 18.56
N THR A 9 20.18 -34.42 19.02
CA THR A 9 20.54 -34.25 20.44
C THR A 9 20.06 -32.89 20.93
N THR A 10 19.20 -32.96 21.94
CA THR A 10 18.57 -31.85 22.64
C THR A 10 19.42 -31.44 23.84
N HIS A 11 19.38 -30.14 24.16
CA HIS A 11 19.72 -29.48 25.44
C HIS A 11 21.19 -29.09 25.71
N PRO A 12 21.44 -28.14 26.65
CA PRO A 12 21.11 -26.72 26.58
C PRO A 12 22.34 -25.86 27.02
N GLY A 13 22.24 -24.54 26.96
CA GLY A 13 23.10 -23.66 27.77
C GLY A 13 23.93 -22.68 26.96
N LEU A 14 23.51 -21.41 27.05
CA LEU A 14 24.33 -20.26 26.75
C LEU A 14 25.61 -20.30 27.60
N HIS A 15 26.77 -20.21 26.95
CA HIS A 15 27.98 -19.69 27.57
C HIS A 15 28.52 -18.57 26.69
N TRP A 16 28.49 -17.34 27.23
CA TRP A 16 29.22 -16.20 26.70
C TRP A 16 30.72 -16.51 26.79
N GLY A 17 31.37 -16.72 25.65
CA GLY A 17 32.82 -16.74 25.51
C GLY A 17 33.30 -15.39 25.02
N ALA A 18 33.85 -14.58 25.91
CA ALA A 18 34.61 -13.38 25.57
C ALA A 18 35.94 -13.79 24.92
N CYS A 19 36.22 -13.33 23.70
CA CYS A 19 37.56 -13.34 23.14
C CYS A 19 38.15 -11.93 23.28
N SER A 20 39.05 -11.78 24.27
CA SER A 20 40.00 -10.69 24.35
C SER A 20 41.37 -11.24 23.95
N LEU A 21 41.95 -10.72 22.88
CA LEU A 21 43.38 -10.84 22.61
C LEU A 21 43.91 -9.48 22.18
N ALA A 22 44.83 -8.98 23.01
CA ALA A 22 45.58 -7.76 22.78
C ALA A 22 46.62 -7.95 21.67
N GLY A 23 46.85 -6.89 20.90
CA GLY A 23 47.94 -6.80 19.92
C GLY A 23 48.05 -5.38 19.39
N SER A 24 48.78 -4.52 20.11
CA SER A 24 49.10 -3.15 19.69
C SER A 24 50.30 -3.17 18.77
N VAL A 25 50.10 -2.84 17.48
CA VAL A 25 51.18 -2.47 16.56
C VAL A 25 50.73 -1.20 15.83
N ARG A 26 51.44 -0.10 16.05
CA ARG A 26 51.27 1.17 15.33
C ARG A 26 52.04 1.10 14.01
N HIS A 27 51.37 1.23 12.87
CA HIS A 27 52.01 1.64 11.63
C HIS A 27 51.07 2.48 10.76
N GLY A 28 51.57 3.67 10.38
CA GLY A 28 51.33 4.36 9.12
C GLY A 28 49.89 4.69 8.71
N HIS A 29 49.53 5.98 8.78
CA HIS A 29 48.31 6.50 8.16
C HIS A 29 48.51 6.60 6.63
N MET A 30 47.93 5.67 5.87
CA MET A 30 47.68 5.83 4.43
C MET A 30 46.25 6.32 4.21
N PRO A 31 45.99 7.17 3.20
CA PRO A 31 44.64 7.62 2.89
C PRO A 31 43.78 6.45 2.39
N GLN A 32 42.69 6.16 3.11
CA GLN A 32 41.70 5.16 2.72
C GLN A 32 41.00 5.58 1.42
N ALA A 33 41.00 4.69 0.43
CA ALA A 33 40.13 4.79 -0.73
C ALA A 33 38.65 4.74 -0.30
N PRO A 34 37.71 5.39 -1.02
CA PRO A 34 36.30 5.31 -0.70
C PRO A 34 35.82 3.86 -0.82
N LEU A 35 35.23 3.33 0.24
CA LEU A 35 34.60 2.02 0.23
C LEU A 35 33.47 2.02 -0.83
N PRO A 36 33.32 0.94 -1.63
CA PRO A 36 32.18 0.80 -2.52
C PRO A 36 30.91 0.81 -1.67
N HIS A 37 29.93 1.62 -2.07
CA HIS A 37 28.62 1.67 -1.43
C HIS A 37 28.03 0.25 -1.40
N SER A 38 27.90 -0.32 -0.20
CA SER A 38 27.24 -1.62 -0.02
C SER A 38 25.84 -1.56 -0.64
N PRO A 39 25.41 -2.59 -1.40
CA PRO A 39 24.05 -2.64 -1.89
C PRO A 39 23.07 -2.60 -0.71
N PRO A 40 21.90 -1.95 -0.87
CA PRO A 40 20.91 -1.89 0.20
C PRO A 40 20.51 -3.31 0.60
N ALA A 41 20.40 -3.56 1.91
CA ALA A 41 19.94 -4.84 2.43
C ALA A 41 18.58 -5.22 1.81
N PRO A 42 18.34 -6.51 1.51
CA PRO A 42 17.05 -6.94 0.99
C PRO A 42 15.95 -6.55 1.99
N ALA A 43 14.90 -5.90 1.48
CA ALA A 43 13.76 -5.54 2.32
C ALA A 43 13.14 -6.81 2.91
N CYS A 44 12.76 -6.76 4.20
CA CYS A 44 12.09 -7.87 4.88
C CYS A 44 10.90 -8.40 4.03
N PRO A 45 10.64 -9.72 4.01
CA PRO A 45 9.53 -10.32 3.26
C PRO A 45 8.19 -9.60 3.47
N CYS A 46 7.88 -9.21 4.71
CA CYS A 46 6.67 -8.48 5.05
C CYS A 46 6.53 -7.15 4.29
N ALA A 47 7.63 -6.39 4.14
CA ALA A 47 7.62 -5.12 3.43
C ALA A 47 7.34 -5.31 1.93
N ARG A 48 7.90 -6.36 1.30
CA ARG A 48 7.66 -6.69 -0.12
C ARG A 48 6.22 -7.18 -0.34
N LEU A 49 5.70 -8.01 0.58
CA LEU A 49 4.32 -8.50 0.54
C LEU A 49 3.30 -7.36 0.59
N LEU A 50 3.47 -6.44 1.55
CA LEU A 50 2.56 -5.31 1.75
C LEU A 50 2.72 -4.20 0.70
N SER A 51 3.89 -4.09 0.04
CA SER A 51 4.13 -3.03 -0.94
C SER A 51 3.21 -3.12 -2.16
N VAL A 52 2.89 -4.32 -2.63
CA VAL A 52 1.93 -4.54 -3.74
C VAL A 52 0.49 -4.28 -3.28
N LEU A 53 0.14 -4.70 -2.06
CA LEU A 53 -1.25 -4.62 -1.58
C LEU A 53 -1.65 -3.23 -1.13
N LEU A 54 -0.77 -2.53 -0.41
CA LEU A 54 -1.09 -1.27 0.25
C LEU A 54 -0.46 -0.06 -0.43
N CYS A 55 0.50 -0.28 -1.33
CA CYS A 55 1.27 0.77 -1.99
C CYS A 55 1.61 1.93 -1.04
N PRO A 56 2.34 1.63 0.06
CA PRO A 56 2.64 2.64 1.05
C PRO A 56 3.38 3.79 0.37
N THR A 57 2.94 5.02 0.66
CA THR A 57 3.73 6.21 0.32
C THR A 57 5.10 6.03 0.95
N ARG A 58 6.14 5.94 0.13
CA ARG A 58 7.53 6.05 0.59
C ARG A 58 7.62 7.44 1.22
N GLN A 59 7.53 7.55 2.54
CA GLN A 59 8.05 8.72 3.22
C GLN A 59 9.56 8.65 2.98
N LEU A 60 10.05 9.38 1.97
CA LEU A 60 11.47 9.66 1.93
C LEU A 60 11.80 10.29 3.28
N PRO A 61 12.83 9.80 4.01
CA PRO A 61 13.31 10.52 5.17
C PRO A 61 13.65 11.92 4.69
N SER A 62 13.04 12.93 5.29
CA SER A 62 13.41 14.32 5.05
C SER A 62 14.89 14.42 5.39
N LYS A 63 15.76 14.46 4.36
CA LYS A 63 17.13 14.94 4.55
C LYS A 63 16.99 16.31 5.17
N GLY A 64 17.52 16.46 6.38
CA GLY A 64 17.46 17.70 7.13
C GLY A 64 18.02 18.84 6.29
N SER A 65 17.17 19.82 5.99
CA SER A 65 17.64 21.16 5.70
C SER A 65 17.60 21.93 7.01
N GLY A 66 18.76 21.99 7.67
CA GLY A 66 19.07 23.16 8.47
C GLY A 66 19.03 24.36 7.52
N ALA A 67 18.06 25.24 7.72
CA ALA A 67 18.04 26.56 7.11
C ALA A 67 17.84 27.57 8.23
N LEU A 68 18.77 28.52 8.24
CA LEU A 68 19.03 29.55 9.23
C LEU A 68 17.78 30.28 9.75
N LEU A 69 17.78 30.50 11.06
CA LEU A 69 17.21 31.71 11.66
C LEU A 69 17.96 32.93 11.11
N ALA A 70 17.25 33.90 10.56
CA ALA A 70 17.18 35.26 11.13
C ALA A 70 16.52 36.24 10.15
N HIS A 71 15.55 36.96 10.71
CA HIS A 71 14.93 38.15 10.18
C HIS A 71 15.92 39.29 9.92
N GLN A 72 15.72 40.01 8.81
CA GLN A 72 15.93 41.46 8.59
C GLN A 72 15.46 41.69 7.13
N GLY A 73 14.52 42.57 6.78
CA GLY A 73 14.27 43.92 7.28
C GLY A 73 14.66 44.91 6.18
N ALA A 74 13.80 45.15 5.18
CA ALA A 74 13.91 46.33 4.31
C ALA A 74 12.56 46.61 3.62
N ARG A 75 11.92 47.68 4.08
CA ARG A 75 10.82 48.36 3.41
C ARG A 75 11.43 49.18 2.26
N LEU A 76 10.97 48.96 1.03
CA LEU A 76 11.03 50.00 0.00
C LEU A 76 9.59 50.37 -0.38
N TRP A 77 9.29 51.64 -0.18
CA TRP A 77 8.05 52.28 -0.58
C TRP A 77 8.11 52.60 -2.08
N ALA A 78 7.02 52.32 -2.78
CA ALA A 78 6.71 52.98 -4.05
C ALA A 78 5.28 53.50 -3.92
N GLU A 79 5.14 54.82 -3.79
CA GLU A 79 3.87 55.53 -3.86
C GLU A 79 3.42 55.63 -5.32
N VAL A 80 2.15 55.33 -5.58
CA VAL A 80 1.46 55.64 -6.83
C VAL A 80 0.15 56.34 -6.47
N PRO A 81 -0.17 57.51 -7.06
CA PRO A 81 -1.35 58.28 -6.68
C PRO A 81 -2.59 57.88 -7.49
N GLY A 82 -3.74 57.96 -6.82
CA GLY A 82 -5.01 58.38 -7.44
C GLY A 82 -6.00 57.29 -7.83
N GLU A 83 -7.05 57.17 -7.01
CA GLU A 83 -8.45 57.48 -7.37
C GLU A 83 -9.46 56.45 -6.81
N GLY A 84 -10.47 56.98 -6.14
CA GLY A 84 -11.19 56.30 -5.07
C GLY A 84 -12.29 55.32 -5.50
N ARG A 85 -12.53 54.33 -4.63
CA ARG A 85 -13.88 53.80 -4.34
C ARG A 85 -13.88 52.91 -3.09
N GLN A 86 -14.91 53.08 -2.28
CA GLN A 86 -15.22 52.44 -0.99
C GLN A 86 -14.72 51.00 -0.82
N HIS A 87 -13.84 50.78 0.16
CA HIS A 87 -13.49 49.45 0.66
C HIS A 87 -14.61 48.89 1.55
N LYS A 88 -15.46 48.03 0.99
CA LYS A 88 -16.31 47.13 1.78
C LYS A 88 -15.42 45.99 2.29
N ARG A 89 -15.12 45.96 3.60
CA ARG A 89 -14.38 44.87 4.23
C ARG A 89 -15.15 43.56 4.02
N ARG A 90 -14.63 42.68 3.16
CA ARG A 90 -15.05 41.28 3.09
C ARG A 90 -13.98 40.47 3.81
N VAL A 91 -14.33 39.87 4.94
CA VAL A 91 -13.50 38.84 5.57
C VAL A 91 -13.37 37.72 4.53
N LEU A 92 -12.16 37.51 4.00
CA LEU A 92 -11.83 36.27 3.32
C LEU A 92 -11.86 35.19 4.41
N GLY A 93 -12.96 34.45 4.48
CA GLY A 93 -13.01 33.23 5.26
C GLY A 93 -11.89 32.31 4.78
N VAL A 94 -11.06 31.86 5.71
CA VAL A 94 -10.13 30.76 5.46
C VAL A 94 -11.01 29.56 5.11
N VAL A 95 -11.09 29.21 3.83
CA VAL A 95 -11.64 27.93 3.42
C VAL A 95 -10.67 26.89 3.97
N GLY A 96 -11.05 26.29 5.09
CA GLY A 96 -10.31 25.17 5.64
C GLY A 96 -10.11 24.13 4.55
N ALA A 97 -8.86 23.73 4.33
CA ALA A 97 -8.52 22.65 3.42
C ALA A 97 -9.13 21.35 3.98
N GLN A 98 -10.39 21.08 3.62
CA GLN A 98 -10.99 19.76 3.77
C GLN A 98 -10.20 18.85 2.84
N GLY A 99 -9.35 18.00 3.43
CA GLY A 99 -8.62 16.98 2.68
C GLY A 99 -9.62 16.19 1.83
N SER A 100 -9.45 16.22 0.52
CA SER A 100 -10.34 15.54 -0.41
C SER A 100 -10.32 14.04 -0.15
N ARG A 101 -11.39 13.54 0.49
CA ARG A 101 -11.64 12.12 0.63
C ARG A 101 -12.11 11.60 -0.73
N VAL A 102 -11.50 10.52 -1.21
CA VAL A 102 -11.86 9.86 -2.46
C VAL A 102 -13.30 9.42 -2.34
N VAL A 103 -14.12 10.02 -3.20
CA VAL A 103 -15.45 9.55 -3.58
C VAL A 103 -15.24 8.80 -4.89
N ALA A 104 -15.80 7.60 -5.02
CA ALA A 104 -15.75 6.89 -6.29
C ALA A 104 -16.33 7.82 -7.39
N PRO A 105 -15.66 7.95 -8.56
CA PRO A 105 -16.11 8.84 -9.61
C PRO A 105 -17.55 8.49 -10.01
N GLN A 106 -18.47 9.44 -9.87
CA GLN A 106 -19.86 9.29 -10.29
C GLN A 106 -19.95 9.39 -11.81
N GLY A 107 -19.59 8.32 -12.51
CA GLY A 107 -19.83 8.18 -13.94
C GLY A 107 -21.24 7.65 -14.20
N GLY A 108 -22.18 8.55 -14.48
CA GLY A 108 -23.41 8.35 -15.26
C GLY A 108 -24.15 7.01 -15.11
N GLY A 109 -24.64 6.72 -13.91
CA GLY A 109 -25.55 5.60 -13.64
C GLY A 109 -25.83 5.52 -12.13
N PRO A 110 -27.02 5.08 -11.69
CA PRO A 110 -27.30 4.97 -10.27
C PRO A 110 -26.38 3.93 -9.65
N VAL A 111 -25.37 4.37 -8.90
CA VAL A 111 -24.65 3.51 -7.95
C VAL A 111 -25.68 3.09 -6.91
N ARG A 112 -26.23 1.89 -7.09
CA ARG A 112 -27.22 1.35 -6.16
C ARG A 112 -26.55 1.21 -4.78
N PRO A 113 -27.15 1.75 -3.71
CA PRO A 113 -26.69 1.48 -2.35
C PRO A 113 -26.77 -0.04 -2.12
N CYS A 114 -25.64 -0.70 -1.91
CA CYS A 114 -25.64 -2.11 -1.53
C CYS A 114 -25.92 -2.23 -0.02
N HIS A 115 -26.91 -3.03 0.38
CA HIS A 115 -27.13 -3.44 1.77
C HIS A 115 -27.37 -4.95 1.83
N PRO A 116 -26.59 -5.71 2.63
CA PRO A 116 -25.28 -5.37 3.19
C PRO A 116 -24.18 -5.60 2.15
N CYS A 117 -23.48 -4.53 1.70
CA CYS A 117 -22.35 -4.65 0.75
C CYS A 117 -21.30 -5.68 1.19
N ALA A 118 -21.10 -5.83 2.51
CA ALA A 118 -20.07 -6.69 3.08
C ALA A 118 -20.29 -8.16 2.72
N MET A 119 -21.50 -8.68 2.94
CA MET A 119 -21.83 -10.08 2.64
C MET A 119 -21.71 -10.41 1.16
N GLN A 120 -21.99 -9.45 0.29
CA GLN A 120 -21.88 -9.63 -1.15
C GLN A 120 -20.42 -9.75 -1.64
N LEU A 121 -19.47 -9.24 -0.86
CA LEU A 121 -18.04 -9.40 -1.13
C LEU A 121 -17.47 -10.71 -0.58
N ALA A 122 -18.24 -11.47 0.21
CA ALA A 122 -17.77 -12.72 0.78
C ALA A 122 -17.35 -13.73 -0.31
N GLY A 123 -16.43 -14.61 0.08
CA GLY A 123 -15.91 -15.68 -0.76
C GLY A 123 -14.61 -15.30 -1.48
N ARG A 124 -14.29 -16.09 -2.50
CA ARG A 124 -13.01 -16.01 -3.21
C ARG A 124 -13.05 -15.02 -4.37
N TRP A 125 -11.93 -14.35 -4.58
CA TRP A 125 -11.68 -13.36 -5.62
C TRP A 125 -10.23 -13.49 -6.14
N PHE A 126 -10.00 -13.08 -7.38
CA PHE A 126 -8.69 -13.03 -8.01
C PHE A 126 -8.38 -11.59 -8.39
N LEU A 127 -7.19 -11.10 -8.04
CA LEU A 127 -6.75 -9.77 -8.46
C LEU A 127 -6.38 -9.84 -9.94
N VAL A 128 -7.13 -9.14 -10.78
CA VAL A 128 -6.96 -9.13 -12.24
C VAL A 128 -6.05 -7.97 -12.66
N GLY A 129 -6.31 -6.79 -12.10
CA GLY A 129 -5.58 -5.58 -12.46
C GLY A 129 -5.56 -4.55 -11.33
N MET A 130 -4.54 -3.70 -11.33
CA MET A 130 -4.38 -2.61 -10.38
C MET A 130 -3.80 -1.38 -11.06
N ALA A 131 -4.38 -0.21 -10.81
CA ALA A 131 -3.81 1.07 -11.24
C ALA A 131 -3.34 1.88 -10.03
N SER A 132 -2.10 2.38 -10.04
CA SER A 132 -1.51 3.10 -8.92
C SER A 132 -0.20 3.83 -9.31
N ARG A 133 0.05 5.00 -8.71
CA ARG A 133 1.35 5.74 -8.80
C ARG A 133 2.44 5.20 -7.88
N CYS A 134 2.32 3.93 -7.51
CA CYS A 134 3.17 3.26 -6.54
C CYS A 134 4.52 2.92 -7.17
N SER A 135 5.60 3.53 -6.68
CA SER A 135 6.94 3.30 -7.24
C SER A 135 7.34 1.83 -7.20
N TYR A 136 6.94 1.10 -6.15
CA TYR A 136 7.21 -0.33 -6.06
C TYR A 136 6.60 -1.12 -7.22
N LEU A 137 5.33 -0.84 -7.57
CA LEU A 137 4.68 -1.48 -8.72
C LEU A 137 5.35 -1.08 -10.04
N ALA A 138 5.72 0.19 -10.19
CA ALA A 138 6.44 0.66 -11.38
C ALA A 138 7.77 -0.07 -11.56
N GLU A 139 8.53 -0.26 -10.47
CA GLU A 139 9.84 -0.93 -10.48
C GLU A 139 9.75 -2.46 -10.64
N HIS A 140 8.69 -3.09 -10.11
CA HIS A 140 8.58 -4.55 -10.00
C HIS A 140 7.42 -5.16 -10.81
N SER A 141 6.86 -4.41 -11.76
CA SER A 141 5.73 -4.84 -12.61
C SER A 141 6.00 -6.15 -13.39
N HIS A 142 7.26 -6.40 -13.73
CA HIS A 142 7.69 -7.62 -14.42
C HIS A 142 7.75 -8.86 -13.52
N GLN A 143 7.60 -8.70 -12.19
CA GLN A 143 7.64 -9.77 -11.19
C GLN A 143 6.31 -9.86 -10.42
N LEU A 144 5.21 -9.44 -11.05
CA LEU A 144 3.89 -9.58 -10.43
C LEU A 144 3.53 -11.05 -10.29
N GLU A 145 2.98 -11.38 -9.13
CA GLU A 145 2.62 -12.75 -8.76
C GLU A 145 1.11 -12.89 -8.73
N ALA A 146 0.61 -14.02 -9.23
CA ALA A 146 -0.81 -14.34 -9.19
C ALA A 146 -1.33 -14.23 -7.75
N THR A 147 -2.36 -13.40 -7.57
CA THR A 147 -2.86 -13.03 -6.25
C THR A 147 -4.34 -13.41 -6.12
N ALA A 148 -4.63 -14.29 -5.17
CA ALA A 148 -5.99 -14.67 -4.80
C ALA A 148 -6.35 -14.06 -3.44
N VAL A 149 -7.64 -13.81 -3.22
CA VAL A 149 -8.14 -13.23 -1.99
C VAL A 149 -9.36 -14.04 -1.53
N ALA A 150 -9.39 -14.37 -0.24
CA ALA A 150 -10.58 -14.91 0.42
C ALA A 150 -11.11 -13.85 1.39
N VAL A 151 -12.39 -13.49 1.22
CA VAL A 151 -13.08 -12.52 2.06
C VAL A 151 -14.08 -13.25 2.94
N THR A 152 -13.99 -13.01 4.25
CA THR A 152 -14.98 -13.49 5.23
C THR A 152 -15.58 -12.31 5.99
N VAL A 153 -16.80 -12.49 6.50
CA VAL A 153 -17.56 -11.43 7.18
C VAL A 153 -18.06 -11.96 8.54
N PRO A 154 -17.16 -12.10 9.53
CA PRO A 154 -17.43 -12.87 10.75
C PRO A 154 -18.53 -12.29 11.64
N ASP A 155 -18.67 -10.96 11.65
CA ASP A 155 -19.64 -10.21 12.47
C ASP A 155 -20.78 -9.61 11.62
N GLY A 156 -20.88 -10.01 10.34
CA GLY A 156 -21.85 -9.49 9.37
C GLY A 156 -21.53 -8.09 8.82
N GLN A 157 -20.46 -7.43 9.25
CA GLN A 157 -20.14 -6.06 8.85
C GLN A 157 -18.68 -5.84 8.46
N SER A 158 -17.73 -6.37 9.22
CA SER A 158 -16.29 -6.25 9.00
C SER A 158 -15.81 -7.27 7.97
N LEU A 159 -14.84 -6.87 7.15
CA LEU A 159 -14.21 -7.77 6.18
C LEU A 159 -12.89 -8.27 6.74
N VAL A 160 -12.75 -9.58 6.90
CA VAL A 160 -11.47 -10.24 7.12
C VAL A 160 -11.00 -10.79 5.78
N ILE A 161 -9.89 -10.25 5.31
CA ILE A 161 -9.34 -10.48 3.98
C ILE A 161 -8.03 -11.27 4.13
N SER A 162 -8.02 -12.52 3.68
CA SER A 162 -6.82 -13.34 3.50
C SER A 162 -6.34 -13.21 2.06
N THR A 163 -5.17 -12.64 1.86
CA THR A 163 -4.55 -12.51 0.53
C THR A 163 -3.45 -13.55 0.37
N PHE A 164 -3.55 -14.35 -0.69
CA PHE A 164 -2.62 -15.42 -1.04
C PHE A 164 -1.79 -15.02 -2.25
N ARG A 165 -0.47 -15.01 -2.09
CA ARG A 165 0.46 -14.70 -3.18
C ARG A 165 1.82 -15.34 -2.96
N LYS A 166 2.57 -15.50 -4.05
CA LYS A 166 3.95 -15.96 -3.95
C LYS A 166 4.90 -14.83 -3.60
N LEU A 167 5.95 -15.17 -2.87
CA LEU A 167 7.16 -14.39 -2.71
C LEU A 167 8.34 -15.36 -2.69
N ASP A 168 9.28 -15.16 -3.60
CA ASP A 168 10.48 -16.00 -3.75
C ASP A 168 10.15 -17.51 -3.83
N GLY A 169 9.08 -17.83 -4.57
CA GLY A 169 8.60 -19.20 -4.79
C GLY A 169 7.71 -19.79 -3.70
N MET A 170 7.61 -19.14 -2.53
CA MET A 170 6.81 -19.62 -1.39
C MET A 170 5.44 -18.95 -1.35
N CYS A 171 4.40 -19.69 -0.98
CA CYS A 171 3.05 -19.17 -0.81
C CYS A 171 2.89 -18.49 0.54
N TRP A 172 2.52 -17.21 0.53
CA TRP A 172 2.23 -16.42 1.72
C TRP A 172 0.74 -16.12 1.85
N GLU A 173 0.24 -16.17 3.08
CA GLU A 173 -1.08 -15.67 3.45
C GLU A 173 -0.92 -14.36 4.24
N ILE A 174 -1.58 -13.29 3.79
CA ILE A 174 -1.59 -12.00 4.47
C ILE A 174 -3.01 -11.74 4.96
N LYS A 175 -3.21 -11.68 6.29
CA LYS A 175 -4.53 -11.49 6.90
C LYS A 175 -4.71 -10.02 7.28
N GLN A 176 -5.80 -9.41 6.84
CA GLN A 176 -6.11 -8.00 7.09
C GLN A 176 -7.57 -7.85 7.54
N CYS A 177 -7.81 -6.95 8.49
CA CYS A 177 -9.16 -6.64 8.99
C CYS A 177 -9.58 -5.22 8.56
N TYR A 178 -10.69 -5.13 7.85
CA TYR A 178 -11.29 -3.91 7.36
C TYR A 178 -12.62 -3.67 8.07
N LEU A 179 -12.68 -2.61 8.88
CA LEU A 179 -13.86 -2.27 9.66
C LEU A 179 -14.82 -1.40 8.84
N PRO A 180 -16.15 -1.55 9.00
CA PRO A 180 -17.10 -0.66 8.35
C PRO A 180 -16.86 0.80 8.78
N ALA A 181 -16.99 1.73 7.83
CA ALA A 181 -17.02 3.15 8.10
C ALA A 181 -18.45 3.70 8.01
N GLU A 182 -18.65 4.96 8.41
CA GLU A 182 -19.98 5.59 8.49
C GLU A 182 -20.74 5.60 7.15
N ALA A 183 -20.02 5.73 6.03
CA ALA A 183 -20.64 5.69 4.70
C ALA A 183 -20.64 4.25 4.14
N HIS A 184 -21.77 3.86 3.56
CA HIS A 184 -21.99 2.54 2.98
C HIS A 184 -20.96 2.17 1.92
N GLY A 185 -20.53 0.91 1.93
CA GLY A 185 -19.51 0.39 1.02
C GLY A 185 -18.11 0.95 1.29
N ARG A 186 -17.91 1.71 2.37
CA ARG A 186 -16.59 2.16 2.82
C ARG A 186 -16.11 1.34 4.00
N PHE A 187 -14.84 0.99 3.96
CA PHE A 187 -14.17 0.26 5.03
C PHE A 187 -12.83 0.90 5.35
N LEU A 188 -12.35 0.68 6.56
CA LEU A 188 -11.09 1.18 7.06
C LEU A 188 -10.19 0.01 7.43
N LEU A 189 -9.03 -0.09 6.77
CA LEU A 189 -7.99 -1.00 7.21
C LEU A 189 -7.34 -0.47 8.48
N LYS A 190 -7.37 -1.27 9.55
CA LYS A 190 -6.47 -1.08 10.70
C LYS A 190 -5.14 -1.75 10.36
N GLY A 191 -4.04 -0.99 10.39
CA GLY A 191 -2.68 -1.52 10.24
C GLY A 191 -1.93 -1.49 11.56
N HIS A 192 -0.81 -2.21 11.64
CA HIS A 192 0.11 -2.19 12.78
C HIS A 192 0.96 -0.89 12.80
N GLY A 193 1.01 -0.19 13.94
CA GLY A 193 1.85 1.01 14.16
C GLY A 193 1.40 2.33 13.50
N TYR A 194 2.30 3.32 13.44
CA TYR A 194 2.11 4.69 12.88
C TYR A 194 1.79 4.74 11.37
N GLY A 195 1.42 3.62 10.75
CA GLY A 195 1.00 3.55 9.36
C GLY A 195 -0.32 4.32 9.14
N SER A 196 -0.36 5.15 8.10
CA SER A 196 -1.56 5.89 7.74
C SER A 196 -2.71 4.95 7.38
N LYS A 197 -3.87 5.23 7.97
CA LYS A 197 -5.17 4.60 7.70
C LYS A 197 -5.41 4.48 6.19
N VAL A 198 -5.85 3.31 5.74
CA VAL A 198 -6.24 3.08 4.34
C VAL A 198 -7.76 2.99 4.27
N ASP A 199 -8.37 3.96 3.59
CA ASP A 199 -9.79 3.93 3.25
C ASP A 199 -9.97 3.02 2.02
N MET A 200 -10.84 2.02 2.12
CA MET A 200 -11.30 1.19 1.01
C MET A 200 -12.75 1.56 0.66
N VAL A 201 -13.05 1.69 -0.63
CA VAL A 201 -14.41 1.96 -1.12
C VAL A 201 -14.77 0.97 -2.21
N VAL A 202 -15.93 0.33 -2.07
CA VAL A 202 -16.55 -0.46 -3.13
C VAL A 202 -17.18 0.51 -4.12
N GLY A 203 -16.59 0.63 -5.31
CA GLY A 203 -17.10 1.57 -6.30
C GLY A 203 -18.08 0.96 -7.27
N GLU A 204 -17.77 -0.20 -7.84
CA GLU A 204 -18.66 -0.90 -8.77
C GLU A 204 -18.48 -2.42 -8.61
N THR A 205 -19.58 -3.17 -8.60
CA THR A 205 -19.56 -4.64 -8.54
C THR A 205 -20.93 -5.16 -8.95
N ASP A 206 -20.96 -6.35 -9.55
CA ASP A 206 -22.19 -7.13 -9.78
C ASP A 206 -22.34 -8.30 -8.81
N HIS A 207 -21.47 -8.36 -7.79
CA HIS A 207 -21.38 -9.35 -6.72
C HIS A 207 -21.06 -10.79 -7.14
N SER A 208 -21.21 -11.10 -8.43
CA SER A 208 -21.22 -12.45 -8.99
C SER A 208 -20.10 -12.71 -9.99
N SER A 209 -19.50 -11.67 -10.57
CA SER A 209 -18.40 -11.83 -11.53
C SER A 209 -17.21 -10.89 -11.28
N TYR A 210 -17.43 -9.63 -10.86
CA TYR A 210 -16.33 -8.68 -10.62
C TYR A 210 -16.60 -7.66 -9.50
N ALA A 211 -15.52 -7.04 -9.03
CA ALA A 211 -15.56 -5.88 -8.16
C ALA A 211 -14.41 -4.90 -8.47
N ILE A 212 -14.71 -3.61 -8.56
CA ILE A 212 -13.77 -2.50 -8.68
C ILE A 212 -13.72 -1.77 -7.34
N LEU A 213 -12.58 -1.86 -6.68
CA LEU A 213 -12.32 -1.31 -5.35
C LEU A 213 -11.33 -0.16 -5.44
N TYR A 214 -11.61 0.91 -4.70
CA TYR A 214 -10.74 2.08 -4.58
C TYR A 214 -10.07 2.05 -3.21
N TYR A 215 -8.76 2.26 -3.18
CA TYR A 215 -7.98 2.38 -1.96
C TYR A 215 -7.34 3.76 -1.91
N GLN A 216 -7.51 4.44 -0.78
CA GLN A 216 -6.90 5.74 -0.53
C GLN A 216 -6.01 5.68 0.71
N LYS A 217 -4.75 6.10 0.55
CA LYS A 217 -3.79 6.30 1.63
C LYS A 217 -3.21 7.70 1.53
N GLY A 218 -3.63 8.59 2.43
CA GLY A 218 -3.31 10.02 2.33
C GLY A 218 -3.85 10.60 1.02
N GLN A 219 -2.96 11.15 0.19
CA GLN A 219 -3.30 11.68 -1.15
C GLN A 219 -3.13 10.66 -2.28
N SER A 220 -2.61 9.46 -1.98
CA SER A 220 -2.43 8.41 -2.97
C SER A 220 -3.71 7.60 -3.14
N ILE A 221 -4.13 7.42 -4.39
CA ILE A 221 -5.26 6.59 -4.78
C ILE A 221 -4.76 5.40 -5.61
N SER A 222 -5.36 4.24 -5.39
CA SER A 222 -5.23 3.08 -6.28
C SER A 222 -6.59 2.45 -6.55
N VAL A 223 -6.73 1.86 -7.73
CA VAL A 223 -7.94 1.17 -8.17
C VAL A 223 -7.57 -0.29 -8.41
N LYS A 224 -8.36 -1.23 -7.89
CA LYS A 224 -8.14 -2.67 -8.07
C LYS A 224 -9.38 -3.31 -8.68
N LEU A 225 -9.16 -4.13 -9.70
CA LEU A 225 -10.16 -5.00 -10.30
C LEU A 225 -9.98 -6.41 -9.78
N TYR A 226 -11.05 -6.94 -9.19
CA TYR A 226 -11.16 -8.32 -8.76
C TYR A 226 -12.19 -9.05 -9.62
N GLY A 227 -11.89 -10.29 -10.00
CA GLY A 227 -12.81 -11.21 -10.66
C GLY A 227 -13.13 -12.40 -9.77
N ARG A 228 -14.31 -13.02 -9.93
CA ARG A 228 -14.59 -14.36 -9.37
C ARG A 228 -13.78 -15.46 -10.06
N THR A 229 -13.27 -15.16 -11.25
CA THR A 229 -12.28 -15.92 -12.02
C THR A 229 -11.04 -15.06 -12.27
N SER A 230 -9.91 -15.68 -12.62
CA SER A 230 -8.64 -14.97 -12.90
C SER A 230 -8.66 -14.15 -14.19
N GLN A 231 -9.65 -14.38 -15.06
CA GLN A 231 -9.93 -13.62 -16.26
C GLN A 231 -11.37 -13.11 -16.21
N VAL A 232 -11.61 -11.91 -16.73
CA VAL A 232 -12.93 -11.29 -16.86
C VAL A 232 -13.18 -10.90 -18.31
N SER A 233 -14.44 -10.64 -18.67
CA SER A 233 -14.78 -10.22 -20.03
C SER A 233 -14.19 -8.85 -20.40
N ASP A 234 -13.96 -8.60 -21.68
CA ASP A 234 -13.50 -7.30 -22.20
C ASP A 234 -14.36 -6.13 -21.72
N ALA A 235 -15.68 -6.29 -21.68
CA ALA A 235 -16.60 -5.26 -21.17
C ALA A 235 -16.33 -4.86 -19.69
N ILE A 236 -15.81 -5.77 -18.87
CA ILE A 236 -15.43 -5.50 -17.47
C ILE A 236 -14.06 -4.81 -17.44
N MET A 237 -13.14 -5.19 -18.33
CA MET A 237 -11.84 -4.53 -18.49
C MET A 237 -12.02 -3.07 -18.94
N ASP A 238 -12.86 -2.82 -19.94
CA ASP A 238 -13.17 -1.46 -20.43
C ASP A 238 -13.74 -0.58 -19.32
N LYS A 239 -14.63 -1.13 -18.49
CA LYS A 239 -15.17 -0.45 -17.31
C LYS A 239 -14.06 -0.10 -16.33
N PHE A 240 -13.18 -1.06 -16.02
CA PHE A 240 -12.05 -0.82 -15.13
C PHE A 240 -11.16 0.31 -15.64
N GLU A 241 -10.77 0.29 -16.91
CA GLU A 241 -9.95 1.34 -17.51
C GLU A 241 -10.65 2.70 -17.53
N GLN A 242 -11.95 2.74 -17.79
CA GLN A 242 -12.74 3.97 -17.69
C GLN A 242 -12.72 4.54 -16.27
N ARG A 243 -12.86 3.67 -15.25
CA ARG A 243 -12.78 4.06 -13.83
C ARG A 243 -11.39 4.54 -13.44
N VAL A 244 -10.34 3.91 -13.96
CA VAL A 244 -8.93 4.33 -13.79
C VAL A 244 -8.72 5.75 -14.35
N ARG A 245 -9.16 6.00 -15.59
CA ARG A 245 -9.08 7.34 -16.21
C ARG A 245 -9.86 8.39 -15.43
N ALA A 246 -11.03 8.04 -14.90
CA ALA A 246 -11.89 8.95 -14.16
C ALA A 246 -11.27 9.45 -12.84
N VAL A 247 -10.31 8.72 -12.26
CA VAL A 247 -9.54 9.17 -11.08
C VAL A 247 -8.17 9.76 -11.44
N GLY A 248 -7.95 10.06 -12.73
CA GLY A 248 -6.71 10.66 -13.22
C GLY A 248 -5.52 9.72 -13.15
N LEU A 249 -5.73 8.40 -13.19
CA LEU A 249 -4.67 7.42 -13.43
C LEU A 249 -4.69 7.05 -14.92
N SER A 250 -3.52 6.68 -15.44
CA SER A 250 -3.29 6.39 -16.84
C SER A 250 -2.88 4.92 -17.05
N GLU A 251 -2.90 4.49 -18.31
CA GLU A 251 -2.61 3.10 -18.69
C GLU A 251 -1.19 2.66 -18.31
N ASP A 252 -0.20 3.56 -18.40
CA ASP A 252 1.19 3.33 -17.97
C ASP A 252 1.34 3.07 -16.47
N MET A 253 0.33 3.42 -15.67
CA MET A 253 0.26 3.16 -14.24
C MET A 253 -0.71 2.03 -13.90
N THR A 254 -1.09 1.23 -14.90
CA THR A 254 -2.00 0.09 -14.78
C THR A 254 -1.24 -1.21 -15.00
N TYR A 255 -1.43 -2.15 -14.07
CA TYR A 255 -0.68 -3.39 -13.98
C TYR A 255 -1.64 -4.57 -13.95
N TYR A 256 -1.45 -5.51 -14.87
CA TYR A 256 -2.25 -6.74 -14.96
C TYR A 256 -1.51 -7.91 -14.32
N PHE A 257 -2.23 -8.73 -13.58
CA PHE A 257 -1.67 -9.83 -12.79
C PHE A 257 -1.68 -11.15 -13.57
N PRO A 258 -0.75 -12.08 -13.31
CA PRO A 258 -0.74 -13.38 -13.97
C PRO A 258 -2.02 -14.17 -13.68
N THR A 259 -2.46 -14.93 -14.69
CA THR A 259 -3.68 -15.76 -14.64
C THR A 259 -3.40 -17.21 -14.20
N TYR A 260 -2.17 -17.51 -13.81
CA TYR A 260 -1.69 -18.84 -13.40
C TYR A 260 -0.72 -18.74 -12.24
N GLY A 261 -0.52 -19.84 -11.50
CA GLY A 261 0.44 -19.91 -10.40
C GLY A 261 -0.08 -19.38 -9.06
N PHE A 262 -1.40 -19.34 -8.87
CA PHE A 262 -2.04 -18.99 -7.61
C PHE A 262 -1.64 -19.90 -6.45
N CYS A 263 -1.78 -19.35 -5.23
CA CYS A 263 -1.70 -20.10 -3.98
C CYS A 263 -3.11 -20.33 -3.43
N ASP A 264 -3.38 -21.55 -2.94
CA ASP A 264 -4.63 -21.90 -2.27
C ASP A 264 -4.53 -21.83 -0.74
N SER A 265 -3.32 -22.01 -0.21
CA SER A 265 -3.00 -21.97 1.21
C SER A 265 -1.54 -21.54 1.41
N ALA A 266 -1.19 -21.24 2.66
CA ALA A 266 0.16 -21.03 3.13
C ALA A 266 0.40 -21.89 4.37
N ASP A 267 1.64 -22.31 4.61
CA ASP A 267 2.02 -22.96 5.87
C ASP A 267 2.16 -21.94 7.00
N GLU A 268 2.27 -22.44 8.23
CA GLU A 268 2.28 -21.63 9.46
C GLU A 268 3.41 -20.59 9.54
N PHE A 269 4.52 -20.80 8.84
CA PHE A 269 5.67 -19.89 8.83
C PHE A 269 5.52 -18.76 7.81
N HIS A 270 4.58 -18.89 6.88
CA HIS A 270 4.33 -17.94 5.80
C HIS A 270 2.97 -17.23 5.96
N ILE A 271 2.55 -17.03 7.21
CA ILE A 271 1.37 -16.24 7.56
C ILE A 271 1.82 -14.88 8.11
N LEU A 272 1.48 -13.81 7.41
CA LEU A 272 1.56 -12.43 7.91
C LEU A 272 0.19 -12.01 8.44
N ASP A 273 0.03 -12.03 9.75
CA ASP A 273 -1.23 -11.71 10.41
C ASP A 273 -1.28 -10.25 10.89
N GLU A 274 -1.83 -9.36 10.06
CA GLU A 274 -2.04 -7.94 10.39
C GLU A 274 -3.37 -7.70 11.14
N THR A 275 -4.08 -8.76 11.55
CA THR A 275 -5.32 -8.62 12.33
C THR A 275 -5.07 -8.55 13.84
N LYS A 276 -3.93 -9.08 14.29
CA LYS A 276 -3.49 -9.05 15.68
C LYS A 276 -2.88 -7.69 15.99
N LEU A 277 -3.61 -6.92 16.81
CA LEU A 277 -3.20 -5.62 17.35
C LEU A 277 -2.14 -5.77 18.44
#